data_AF-A0A9E5EDM0-F1
#
_entry.id   AF-A0A9E5EDM0-F1
#
_cell.length_a   1.000
_cell.length_b   1.000
_cell.length_c   1.000
_cell.angle_alpha   90.00
_cell.angle_beta   90.00
_cell.angle_gamma   90.00
#
_symmetry.space_group_name_H-M   'P 1'
#
loop_
_entity.id
_entity.type
_entity.pdbx_description
1 polymer ?
#
loop_
_entity_poly.entity_id
_entity_poly.type
_entity_poly.pdbx_seq_one_letter_code
_entity_poly.pdbx_strand_id
1 'polypeptide(L)'
;GKLEDYPGGGVFNENSSRSLWAQSVAGSNQDYPTGDWATRSKIWKFHQDFIRGMYQFLRTDESVPEIYKKLANESGLTPGIFDETGGWPHQLYVREARRMQSTYVITQKDLEGRVGSIADSIGLASYGIDDWPYATYADQGKISISGGEFSILKPNPDFDGVYALPYRAIVPKVEECTNLLVPVCCSASHIAMTSIRMEPVWIILGQSAGQAAAQSLREKVPVQNINVGNLQKTLVAQEQKISWSGK
;
A
#
# COMPACT_ATOMS: atom_id res chain seq x y z
N GLY A 1 -7.22 -13.22 -19.71
CA GLY A 1 -8.10 -14.28 -19.19
C GLY A 1 -8.92 -13.69 -18.09
N LYS A 2 -10.24 -13.94 -18.07
CA LYS A 2 -11.11 -13.46 -17.01
C LYS A 2 -10.81 -14.26 -15.73
N LEU A 3 -10.92 -13.63 -14.57
CA LEU A 3 -10.77 -14.25 -13.24
C LEU A 3 -11.81 -15.35 -12.94
N GLU A 4 -12.73 -15.61 -13.86
CA GLU A 4 -13.86 -16.53 -13.71
C GLU A 4 -13.49 -18.00 -14.01
N ASP A 5 -12.29 -18.27 -14.54
CA ASP A 5 -11.87 -19.63 -14.95
C ASP A 5 -11.12 -20.43 -13.86
N TYR A 6 -11.05 -19.94 -12.62
CA TYR A 6 -10.54 -20.76 -11.51
C TYR A 6 -11.67 -21.63 -10.93
N PRO A 7 -11.54 -22.98 -10.95
CA PRO A 7 -12.56 -23.86 -10.40
C PRO A 7 -12.68 -23.60 -8.90
N GLY A 8 -13.80 -22.99 -8.51
CA GLY A 8 -14.12 -22.61 -7.15
C GLY A 8 -14.28 -23.81 -6.22
N GLY A 9 -13.19 -24.23 -5.60
CA GLY A 9 -13.24 -24.48 -4.16
C GLY A 9 -13.45 -23.13 -3.48
N GLY A 10 -14.38 -23.05 -2.52
CA GLY A 10 -14.71 -21.80 -1.84
C GLY A 10 -13.42 -21.13 -1.33
N VAL A 11 -13.02 -20.04 -2.00
CA VAL A 11 -11.88 -19.25 -1.56
C VAL A 11 -12.30 -18.67 -0.21
N PHE A 12 -11.65 -19.13 0.87
CA PHE A 12 -11.64 -18.42 2.13
C PHE A 12 -10.98 -17.07 1.85
N ASN A 13 -11.78 -16.08 1.46
CA ASN A 13 -11.29 -14.75 1.15
C ASN A 13 -11.06 -14.03 2.49
N GLU A 14 -9.97 -14.40 3.15
CA GLU A 14 -9.51 -13.83 4.42
C GLU A 14 -9.01 -12.39 4.24
N ASN A 15 -9.00 -11.87 3.01
CA ASN A 15 -8.76 -10.48 2.66
C ASN A 15 -10.09 -9.67 2.62
N SER A 16 -10.95 -9.87 3.62
CA SER A 16 -12.17 -9.08 3.83
C SER A 16 -11.90 -8.04 4.92
N SER A 17 -12.14 -6.76 4.63
CA SER A 17 -11.98 -5.65 5.58
C SER A 17 -12.92 -5.72 6.80
N ARG A 18 -13.82 -6.71 6.83
CA ARG A 18 -14.74 -6.98 7.94
C ARG A 18 -14.50 -8.33 8.61
N SER A 19 -13.46 -9.06 8.19
CA SER A 19 -13.08 -10.26 8.90
C SER A 19 -12.46 -9.85 10.23
N LEU A 20 -13.06 -10.29 11.34
CA LEU A 20 -12.44 -10.24 12.67
C LEU A 20 -11.19 -11.15 12.76
N TRP A 21 -10.86 -11.81 11.65
CA TRP A 21 -9.84 -12.82 11.46
C TRP A 21 -8.95 -12.44 10.26
N ALA A 22 -7.66 -12.26 10.50
CA ALA A 22 -6.69 -11.96 9.45
C ALA A 22 -5.47 -12.89 9.59
N GLN A 23 -4.92 -13.30 8.45
CA GLN A 23 -3.63 -14.02 8.39
C GLN A 23 -2.44 -13.13 8.77
N SER A 24 -2.68 -11.82 8.83
CA SER A 24 -1.71 -10.81 9.24
C SER A 24 -1.66 -10.74 10.77
N VAL A 25 -0.52 -11.13 11.33
CA VAL A 25 -0.24 -10.92 12.76
C VAL A 25 0.35 -9.53 12.95
N ALA A 26 -0.43 -8.64 13.56
CA ALA A 26 -0.01 -7.26 13.82
C ALA A 26 1.32 -7.19 14.58
N GLY A 27 2.19 -6.25 14.17
CA GLY A 27 3.50 -6.01 14.78
C GLY A 27 4.59 -7.05 14.47
N SER A 28 4.23 -8.24 14.00
CA SER A 28 5.20 -9.34 13.78
C SER A 28 6.13 -9.10 12.58
N ASN A 29 5.84 -8.10 11.77
CA ASN A 29 6.59 -7.73 10.57
C ASN A 29 7.40 -6.43 10.72
N GLN A 30 7.44 -5.83 11.92
CA GLN A 30 8.09 -4.52 12.15
C GLN A 30 9.55 -4.47 11.67
N ASP A 31 10.31 -5.53 11.93
CA ASP A 31 11.73 -5.60 11.58
C ASP A 31 11.97 -5.99 10.11
N TYR A 32 10.95 -6.54 9.42
CA TYR A 32 11.09 -7.09 8.07
C TYR A 32 11.70 -6.12 7.04
N PRO A 33 11.28 -4.84 6.96
CA PRO A 33 11.83 -3.89 5.99
C PRO A 33 13.32 -3.62 6.18
N THR A 34 13.81 -3.75 7.41
CA THR A 34 15.14 -3.30 7.83
C THR A 34 16.11 -4.44 8.12
N GLY A 35 15.56 -5.62 8.37
CA GLY A 35 16.30 -6.82 8.73
C GLY A 35 17.13 -7.35 7.59
N ASP A 36 18.21 -8.05 7.97
CA ASP A 36 18.99 -8.88 7.07
C ASP A 36 18.21 -10.13 6.63
N TRP A 37 18.83 -10.97 5.81
CA TRP A 37 18.19 -12.20 5.32
C TRP A 37 17.79 -13.13 6.46
N ALA A 38 18.62 -13.28 7.50
CA ALA A 38 18.30 -14.12 8.65
C ALA A 38 17.04 -13.62 9.38
N THR A 39 16.91 -12.30 9.57
CA THR A 39 15.76 -11.66 10.20
C THR A 39 14.50 -11.83 9.35
N ARG A 40 14.58 -11.56 8.05
CA ARG A 40 13.47 -11.73 7.12
C ARG A 40 12.99 -13.18 7.04
N SER A 41 13.91 -14.15 7.00
CA SER A 41 13.59 -15.58 6.99
C SER A 41 12.91 -16.03 8.29
N LYS A 42 13.33 -15.52 9.45
CA LYS A 42 12.66 -15.79 10.75
C LYS A 42 11.23 -15.28 10.76
N ILE A 43 11.00 -14.05 10.31
CA ILE A 43 9.66 -13.45 10.22
C ILE A 43 8.79 -14.22 9.21
N TRP A 44 9.34 -14.59 8.05
CA TRP A 44 8.60 -15.37 7.06
C TRP A 44 8.21 -16.75 7.60
N LYS A 45 9.13 -17.44 8.29
CA LYS A 45 8.85 -18.71 8.95
C LYS A 45 7.79 -18.57 10.04
N PHE A 46 7.84 -17.50 10.83
CA PHE A 46 6.82 -17.21 11.84
C PHE A 46 5.43 -17.11 11.22
N HIS A 47 5.26 -16.35 10.13
CA HIS A 47 3.95 -16.24 9.46
C HIS A 47 3.46 -17.58 8.91
N GLN A 48 4.34 -18.39 8.31
CA GLN A 48 3.97 -19.73 7.85
C GLN A 48 3.53 -20.63 9.01
N ASP A 49 4.27 -20.61 10.12
CA ASP A 49 3.96 -21.43 11.29
C ASP A 49 2.68 -20.97 11.99
N PHE A 50 2.45 -19.66 12.05
CA PHE A 50 1.20 -19.08 12.55
C PHE A 50 0.02 -19.59 11.72
N ILE A 51 0.06 -19.46 10.40
CA ILE A 51 -1.02 -19.93 9.52
C ILE A 51 -1.20 -21.45 9.65
N ARG A 52 -0.12 -22.24 9.68
CA ARG A 52 -0.22 -23.70 9.88
C ARG A 52 -0.84 -24.05 11.23
N GLY A 53 -0.38 -23.43 12.31
CA GLY A 53 -0.89 -23.64 13.66
C GLY A 53 -2.36 -23.22 13.80
N MET A 54 -2.73 -22.15 13.12
CA MET A 54 -4.10 -21.66 13.03
C MET A 54 -5.03 -22.67 12.34
N TYR A 55 -4.65 -23.20 11.17
CA TYR A 55 -5.42 -24.27 10.52
C TYR A 55 -5.46 -25.55 11.34
N GLN A 56 -4.36 -25.89 12.03
CA GLN A 56 -4.33 -27.04 12.94
C GLN A 56 -5.36 -26.86 14.07
N PHE A 57 -5.36 -25.70 14.75
CA PHE A 57 -6.34 -25.35 15.78
C PHE A 57 -7.77 -25.46 15.24
N LEU A 58 -8.05 -24.82 14.09
CA LEU A 58 -9.37 -24.85 13.47
C LEU A 58 -9.86 -26.27 13.12
N ARG A 59 -8.95 -27.20 12.82
CA ARG A 59 -9.30 -28.58 12.45
C ARG A 59 -9.49 -29.49 13.66
N THR A 60 -8.74 -29.27 14.75
CA THR A 60 -8.60 -30.28 15.80
C THR A 60 -9.07 -29.86 17.18
N ASP A 61 -9.16 -28.56 17.49
CA ASP A 61 -9.48 -28.12 18.84
C ASP A 61 -10.97 -28.32 19.17
N GLU A 62 -11.26 -28.82 20.37
CA GLU A 62 -12.63 -29.13 20.81
C GLU A 62 -13.50 -27.86 20.91
N SER A 63 -12.90 -26.70 21.16
CA SER A 63 -13.61 -25.43 21.27
C SER A 63 -14.13 -24.89 19.94
N VAL A 64 -13.63 -25.40 18.81
CA VAL A 64 -14.00 -24.92 17.48
C VAL A 64 -15.30 -25.57 17.01
N PRO A 65 -16.33 -24.79 16.62
CA PRO A 65 -17.58 -25.35 16.09
C PRO A 65 -17.36 -26.21 14.83
N GLU A 66 -18.14 -27.30 14.69
CA GLU A 66 -18.00 -28.27 13.59
C GLU A 66 -18.06 -27.68 12.19
N ILE A 67 -18.84 -26.60 12.00
CA ILE A 67 -18.89 -25.88 10.72
C ILE A 67 -17.51 -25.34 10.31
N TYR A 68 -16.73 -24.80 11.25
CA TYR A 68 -15.40 -24.26 10.98
C TYR A 68 -14.36 -25.37 10.83
N LYS A 69 -14.48 -26.47 11.58
CA LYS A 69 -13.64 -27.67 11.38
C LYS A 69 -13.80 -28.23 9.98
N LYS A 70 -15.03 -28.42 9.51
CA LYS A 70 -15.31 -28.90 8.15
C LYS A 70 -14.65 -28.01 7.10
N LEU A 71 -14.86 -26.70 7.23
CA LEU A 71 -14.34 -25.69 6.33
C LEU A 71 -12.80 -25.63 6.31
N ALA A 72 -12.16 -25.72 7.48
CA ALA A 72 -10.71 -25.78 7.58
C ALA A 72 -10.12 -27.08 7.01
N ASN A 73 -10.85 -28.21 7.10
CA ASN A 73 -10.44 -29.48 6.49
C ASN A 73 -10.57 -29.47 4.96
N GLU A 74 -11.52 -28.72 4.41
CA GLU A 74 -11.70 -28.51 2.96
C GLU A 74 -10.76 -27.43 2.39
N SER A 75 -10.17 -26.60 3.26
CA SER A 75 -9.25 -25.53 2.87
C SER A 75 -7.79 -26.00 2.83
N GLY A 76 -7.00 -25.44 1.90
CA GLY A 76 -5.59 -25.73 1.77
C GLY A 76 -4.89 -24.77 0.80
N LEU A 77 -3.58 -24.95 0.65
CA LEU A 77 -2.80 -24.20 -0.34
C LEU A 77 -3.15 -24.70 -1.75
N THR A 78 -3.29 -23.78 -2.69
CA THR A 78 -3.60 -24.09 -4.09
C THR A 78 -2.43 -24.84 -4.75
N PRO A 79 -2.64 -26.06 -5.25
CA PRO A 79 -1.59 -26.79 -5.98
C PRO A 79 -1.20 -26.11 -7.30
N GLY A 80 0.01 -26.39 -7.78
CA GLY A 80 0.48 -26.08 -9.13
C GLY A 80 1.21 -24.74 -9.30
N ILE A 81 0.87 -23.71 -8.53
CA ILE A 81 1.48 -22.38 -8.68
C ILE A 81 2.79 -22.24 -7.88
N PHE A 82 2.92 -22.99 -6.78
CA PHE A 82 4.03 -22.92 -5.84
C PHE A 82 4.47 -24.32 -5.33
N ASP A 83 4.45 -25.33 -6.20
CA ASP A 83 4.71 -26.72 -5.78
C ASP A 83 6.14 -26.92 -5.26
N GLU A 84 7.11 -26.20 -5.84
CA GLU A 84 8.52 -26.22 -5.43
C GLU A 84 8.77 -25.71 -4.01
N THR A 85 7.81 -24.99 -3.41
CA THR A 85 7.86 -24.51 -2.03
C THR A 85 6.81 -25.17 -1.14
N GLY A 86 6.14 -26.23 -1.61
CA GLY A 86 5.05 -26.89 -0.88
C GLY A 86 3.81 -25.99 -0.72
N GLY A 87 3.52 -25.14 -1.72
CA GLY A 87 2.35 -24.28 -1.80
C GLY A 87 2.56 -22.84 -1.29
N TRP A 88 3.76 -22.46 -0.85
CA TRP A 88 4.03 -21.14 -0.26
C TRP A 88 4.61 -20.16 -1.30
N PRO A 89 4.14 -18.91 -1.36
CA PRO A 89 4.75 -17.92 -2.25
C PRO A 89 6.25 -17.75 -1.98
N HIS A 90 7.03 -17.42 -3.02
CA HIS A 90 8.48 -17.19 -2.88
C HIS A 90 8.84 -16.00 -1.99
N GLN A 91 7.88 -15.10 -1.73
CA GLN A 91 8.09 -13.88 -0.97
C GLN A 91 6.88 -13.54 -0.12
N LEU A 92 7.13 -13.02 1.08
CA LEU A 92 6.11 -12.38 1.91
C LEU A 92 5.52 -11.18 1.16
N TYR A 93 4.19 -11.14 1.07
CA TYR A 93 3.48 -9.98 0.57
C TYR A 93 3.59 -8.82 1.57
N VAL A 94 4.28 -7.74 1.18
CA VAL A 94 4.50 -6.55 2.01
C VAL A 94 3.77 -5.36 1.37
N ARG A 95 2.76 -4.84 2.07
CA ARG A 95 1.92 -3.73 1.58
C ARG A 95 2.51 -2.35 1.86
N GLU A 96 3.24 -2.21 2.96
CA GLU A 96 3.83 -0.95 3.40
C GLU A 96 5.18 -1.21 4.07
N ALA A 97 6.14 -0.32 3.80
CA ALA A 97 7.48 -0.37 4.34
C ALA A 97 8.04 1.06 4.47
N ARG A 98 9.37 1.18 4.54
CA ARG A 98 10.09 2.45 4.60
C ARG A 98 9.68 3.37 3.45
N ARG A 99 9.50 4.65 3.78
CA ARG A 99 9.26 5.74 2.84
C ARG A 99 10.27 6.84 3.04
N MET A 100 10.55 7.57 1.97
CA MET A 100 11.31 8.81 2.03
C MET A 100 10.53 9.85 2.85
N GLN A 101 11.23 10.70 3.59
CA GLN A 101 10.64 11.88 4.22
C GLN A 101 11.21 13.13 3.54
N SER A 102 10.37 13.81 2.77
CA SER A 102 10.77 15.03 2.05
C SER A 102 10.34 16.32 2.76
N THR A 103 10.61 17.46 2.13
CA THR A 103 10.09 18.79 2.45
C THR A 103 8.57 18.90 2.35
N TYR A 104 7.93 17.99 1.61
CA TYR A 104 6.48 17.82 1.60
C TYR A 104 6.13 16.37 1.97
N VAL A 105 5.20 16.20 2.91
CA VAL A 105 4.64 14.89 3.29
C VAL A 105 3.16 14.94 2.94
N ILE A 106 2.71 14.11 2.00
CA ILE A 106 1.27 14.02 1.70
C ILE A 106 0.57 13.41 2.90
N THR A 107 -0.49 14.07 3.38
CA THR A 107 -1.21 13.71 4.60
C THR A 107 -2.70 13.53 4.33
N GLN A 108 -3.44 13.03 5.31
CA GLN A 108 -4.91 12.98 5.24
C GLN A 108 -5.55 14.33 4.88
N LYS A 109 -4.93 15.47 5.27
CA LYS A 109 -5.43 16.80 4.92
C LYS A 109 -5.48 17.03 3.41
N ASP A 110 -4.52 16.46 2.67
CA ASP A 110 -4.49 16.52 1.22
C ASP A 110 -5.67 15.75 0.61
N LEU A 111 -5.92 14.55 1.14
CA LEU A 111 -7.01 13.66 0.69
C LEU A 111 -8.40 14.24 1.01
N GLU A 112 -8.50 15.11 2.02
CA GLU A 112 -9.75 15.78 2.42
C GLU A 112 -9.96 17.13 1.72
N GLY A 113 -9.03 17.57 0.87
CA GLY A 113 -9.08 18.88 0.23
C GLY A 113 -8.87 20.05 1.20
N ARG A 114 -8.24 19.80 2.36
CA ARG A 114 -7.94 20.82 3.39
C ARG A 114 -6.62 21.54 3.14
N VAL A 115 -5.85 21.10 2.17
CA VAL A 115 -4.70 21.83 1.63
C VAL A 115 -5.18 22.67 0.45
N GLY A 116 -4.76 23.93 0.39
CA GLY A 116 -5.09 24.81 -0.74
C GLY A 116 -4.48 24.32 -2.06
N SER A 117 -4.42 25.21 -3.06
CA SER A 117 -3.84 24.85 -4.35
C SER A 117 -2.36 24.44 -4.23
N ILE A 118 -2.03 23.31 -4.86
CA ILE A 118 -0.66 22.79 -4.95
C ILE A 118 -0.04 23.27 -6.27
N ALA A 119 0.76 24.33 -6.20
CA ALA A 119 1.37 24.95 -7.38
C ALA A 119 2.34 24.03 -8.13
N ASP A 120 3.01 23.12 -7.42
CA ASP A 120 3.98 22.16 -7.95
C ASP A 120 3.39 20.77 -8.23
N SER A 121 2.09 20.68 -8.51
CA SER A 121 1.43 19.42 -8.83
C SER A 121 2.03 18.79 -10.10
N ILE A 122 2.38 17.51 -10.01
CA ILE A 122 2.88 16.71 -11.12
C ILE A 122 1.94 15.57 -11.49
N GLY A 123 0.81 15.41 -10.81
CA GLY A 123 -0.12 14.34 -11.05
C GLY A 123 -1.33 14.43 -10.13
N LEU A 124 -2.31 13.56 -10.34
CA LEU A 124 -3.49 13.44 -9.51
C LEU A 124 -3.63 12.01 -9.00
N ALA A 125 -4.22 11.86 -7.82
CA ALA A 125 -4.66 10.59 -7.28
C ALA A 125 -6.10 10.72 -6.77
N SER A 126 -6.86 9.62 -6.77
CA SER A 126 -8.29 9.64 -6.45
C SER A 126 -8.83 8.40 -5.74
N TYR A 127 -7.95 7.52 -5.26
CA TYR A 127 -8.37 6.32 -4.56
C TYR A 127 -8.84 6.63 -3.14
N GLY A 128 -9.82 5.88 -2.64
CA GLY A 128 -10.22 5.98 -1.23
C GLY A 128 -9.07 5.60 -0.29
N ILE A 129 -9.18 5.97 0.97
CA ILE A 129 -8.28 5.43 2.00
C ILE A 129 -8.64 3.95 2.15
N ASP A 130 -7.63 3.07 2.09
CA ASP A 130 -7.73 1.63 2.31
C ASP A 130 -6.77 1.23 3.44
N ASP A 131 -7.14 1.68 4.64
CA ASP A 131 -6.52 1.31 5.90
C ASP A 131 -7.00 -0.07 6.35
N TRP A 132 -6.10 -0.81 7.02
CA TRP A 132 -6.36 -2.15 7.52
C TRP A 132 -6.16 -2.20 9.03
N PRO A 133 -6.96 -3.00 9.74
CA PRO A 133 -6.76 -3.28 11.15
C PRO A 133 -5.30 -3.56 11.51
N TYR A 134 -4.79 -2.86 12.53
CA TYR A 134 -3.44 -3.07 13.06
C TYR A 134 -3.43 -3.59 14.49
N ALA A 135 -4.60 -3.76 15.13
CA ALA A 135 -4.70 -4.50 16.38
C ALA A 135 -6.08 -5.15 16.52
N THR A 136 -6.09 -6.34 17.10
CA THR A 136 -7.30 -7.06 17.51
C THR A 136 -7.17 -7.42 18.98
N TYR A 137 -8.19 -7.10 19.79
CA TYR A 137 -8.16 -7.33 21.24
C TYR A 137 -9.53 -7.73 21.75
N ALA A 138 -9.54 -8.46 22.87
CA ALA A 138 -10.78 -8.76 23.58
C ALA A 138 -11.19 -7.53 24.40
N ASP A 139 -12.45 -7.11 24.25
CA ASP A 139 -13.03 -5.99 24.97
C ASP A 139 -14.45 -6.35 25.41
N GLN A 140 -14.71 -6.34 26.72
CA GLN A 140 -16.01 -6.67 27.31
C GLN A 140 -16.62 -7.99 26.80
N GLY A 141 -15.80 -9.04 26.64
CA GLY A 141 -16.25 -10.34 26.14
C GLY A 141 -16.57 -10.38 24.64
N LYS A 142 -16.23 -9.32 23.90
CA LYS A 142 -16.33 -9.21 22.45
C LYS A 142 -14.94 -9.04 21.83
N ILE A 143 -14.87 -9.19 20.52
CA ILE A 143 -13.67 -8.88 19.74
C ILE A 143 -13.80 -7.42 19.27
N SER A 144 -12.78 -6.63 19.57
CA SER A 144 -12.62 -5.26 19.10
C SER A 144 -11.39 -5.16 18.19
N ILE A 145 -11.45 -4.20 17.27
CA ILE A 145 -10.41 -3.91 16.29
C ILE A 145 -9.98 -2.45 16.45
N SER A 146 -8.69 -2.17 16.25
CA SER A 146 -8.16 -0.82 16.01
C SER A 146 -7.61 -0.71 14.60
N GLY A 147 -7.93 0.38 13.90
CA GLY A 147 -7.57 0.56 12.49
C GLY A 147 -8.61 -0.07 11.57
N GLY A 148 -8.51 0.25 10.28
CA GLY A 148 -9.44 -0.25 9.26
C GLY A 148 -10.78 0.49 9.22
N GLU A 149 -10.94 1.58 9.98
CA GLU A 149 -12.14 2.42 9.94
C GLU A 149 -12.31 3.09 8.56
N PHE A 150 -11.19 3.29 7.86
CA PHE A 150 -11.14 3.86 6.52
C PHE A 150 -10.85 2.78 5.48
N SER A 151 -11.83 1.91 5.19
CA SER A 151 -11.75 0.92 4.10
C SER A 151 -12.53 1.39 2.88
N ILE A 152 -11.81 1.83 1.84
CA ILE A 152 -12.34 2.40 0.58
C ILE A 152 -13.27 3.60 0.89
N LEU A 153 -12.81 4.48 1.78
CA LEU A 153 -13.57 5.67 2.17
C LEU A 153 -12.95 6.95 1.63
N LYS A 154 -13.82 7.88 1.23
CA LYS A 154 -13.45 9.29 1.05
C LYS A 154 -13.50 9.95 2.44
N PRO A 155 -12.39 10.52 2.93
CA PRO A 155 -12.36 11.10 4.27
C PRO A 155 -13.21 12.38 4.39
N ASN A 156 -13.46 13.06 3.26
CA ASN A 156 -14.38 14.19 3.18
C ASN A 156 -15.42 13.92 2.07
N PRO A 157 -16.72 13.76 2.40
CA PRO A 157 -17.77 13.50 1.41
C PRO A 157 -18.05 14.70 0.50
N ASP A 158 -17.72 15.92 0.94
CA ASP A 158 -17.91 17.16 0.17
C ASP A 158 -16.74 17.47 -0.77
N PHE A 159 -15.73 16.59 -0.80
CA PHE A 159 -14.58 16.68 -1.68
C PHE A 159 -14.64 15.56 -2.71
N ASP A 160 -14.32 15.86 -3.97
CA ASP A 160 -14.38 14.89 -5.07
C ASP A 160 -13.50 13.65 -4.84
N GLY A 161 -12.57 13.73 -3.88
CA GLY A 161 -11.60 12.68 -3.55
C GLY A 161 -10.40 12.70 -4.48
N VAL A 162 -10.31 13.69 -5.39
CA VAL A 162 -9.18 13.88 -6.30
C VAL A 162 -8.22 14.90 -5.69
N TYR A 163 -6.99 14.49 -5.41
CA TYR A 163 -5.97 15.34 -4.80
C TYR A 163 -4.71 15.42 -5.66
N ALA A 164 -4.01 16.55 -5.54
CA ALA A 164 -2.78 16.82 -6.26
C ALA A 164 -1.57 16.12 -5.63
N LEU A 165 -0.66 15.65 -6.48
CA LEU A 165 0.60 15.04 -6.07
C LEU A 165 1.72 16.08 -6.28
N PRO A 166 2.25 16.71 -5.21
CA PRO A 166 3.31 17.70 -5.35
C PRO A 166 4.64 17.05 -5.77
N TYR A 167 5.40 17.73 -6.63
CA TYR A 167 6.75 17.31 -7.03
C TYR A 167 7.66 17.07 -5.82
N ARG A 168 7.54 17.94 -4.81
CA ARG A 168 8.31 17.83 -3.57
C ARG A 168 8.08 16.52 -2.82
N ALA A 169 6.97 15.81 -3.03
CA ALA A 169 6.76 14.52 -2.37
C ALA A 169 7.63 13.38 -2.93
N ILE A 170 8.22 13.54 -4.12
CA ILE A 170 9.01 12.49 -4.80
C ILE A 170 10.51 12.78 -4.90
N VAL A 171 11.00 13.87 -4.30
CA VAL A 171 12.44 14.19 -4.22
C VAL A 171 12.87 14.26 -2.76
N PRO A 172 14.07 13.78 -2.37
CA PRO A 172 14.55 13.91 -0.99
C PRO A 172 14.98 15.35 -0.70
N LYS A 173 15.36 15.64 0.54
CA LYS A 173 15.98 16.92 0.85
C LYS A 173 17.34 17.02 0.15
N VAL A 174 17.73 18.22 -0.27
CA VAL A 174 18.97 18.44 -1.05
C VAL A 174 20.21 17.96 -0.29
N GLU A 175 20.22 18.16 1.03
CA GLU A 175 21.30 17.75 1.92
C GLU A 175 21.43 16.23 2.10
N GLU A 176 20.40 15.45 1.76
CA GLU A 176 20.42 13.98 1.84
C GLU A 176 20.92 13.35 0.54
N CYS A 177 20.45 13.85 -0.60
CA CYS A 177 20.82 13.34 -1.93
C CYS A 177 20.37 14.32 -3.02
N THR A 178 21.16 14.53 -4.07
CA THR A 178 20.87 15.52 -5.13
C THR A 178 20.44 14.92 -6.47
N ASN A 179 20.47 13.59 -6.60
CA ASN A 179 20.27 12.86 -7.86
C ASN A 179 19.29 11.67 -7.74
N LEU A 180 18.40 11.68 -6.75
CA LEU A 180 17.44 10.62 -6.49
C LEU A 180 15.99 11.09 -6.64
N LEU A 181 15.19 10.32 -7.37
CA LEU A 181 13.74 10.47 -7.49
C LEU A 181 13.05 9.22 -6.94
N VAL A 182 12.02 9.39 -6.14
CA VAL A 182 11.35 8.32 -5.37
C VAL A 182 9.85 8.31 -5.65
N PRO A 183 9.41 7.73 -6.79
CA PRO A 183 7.99 7.74 -7.19
C PRO A 183 7.11 6.72 -6.44
N VAL A 184 7.69 5.67 -5.86
CA VAL A 184 6.95 4.59 -5.19
C VAL A 184 6.94 4.79 -3.67
N CYS A 185 8.12 4.77 -3.04
CA CYS A 185 8.28 5.00 -1.61
C CYS A 185 8.27 6.51 -1.27
N CYS A 186 7.38 7.26 -1.91
CA CYS A 186 7.31 8.71 -1.83
C CYS A 186 6.90 9.20 -0.44
N SER A 187 7.10 10.48 -0.20
CA SER A 187 6.87 11.13 1.08
C SER A 187 5.38 11.31 1.37
N ALA A 188 4.85 10.38 2.17
CA ALA A 188 3.46 10.37 2.60
C ALA A 188 3.30 9.77 4.01
N SER A 189 2.32 10.30 4.76
CA SER A 189 1.81 9.69 5.98
C SER A 189 1.26 8.28 5.72
N HIS A 190 1.10 7.48 6.78
CA HIS A 190 0.49 6.15 6.70
C HIS A 190 -0.88 6.20 5.98
N ILE A 191 -1.79 7.07 6.45
CA ILE A 191 -3.13 7.23 5.88
C ILE A 191 -3.10 7.66 4.41
N ALA A 192 -2.26 8.63 4.04
CA ALA A 192 -2.16 9.06 2.65
C ALA A 192 -1.59 7.96 1.74
N MET A 193 -0.60 7.20 2.23
CA MET A 193 0.00 6.11 1.47
C MET A 193 -1.02 5.04 1.12
N THR A 194 -2.03 4.78 1.95
CA THR A 194 -3.06 3.79 1.62
C THR A 194 -3.92 4.15 0.41
N SER A 195 -3.97 5.45 0.05
CA SER A 195 -4.61 5.95 -1.17
C SER A 195 -3.62 6.05 -2.35
N ILE A 196 -2.37 6.47 -2.08
CA ILE A 196 -1.35 6.71 -3.12
C ILE A 196 -0.81 5.41 -3.73
N ARG A 197 -0.77 4.31 -2.97
CA ARG A 197 -0.11 3.04 -3.35
C ARG A 197 -0.83 2.22 -4.44
N MET A 198 -1.61 2.88 -5.29
CA MET A 198 -2.28 2.28 -6.43
C MET A 198 -1.37 2.34 -7.65
N GLU A 199 -1.32 1.26 -8.43
CA GLU A 199 -0.47 1.14 -9.61
C GLU A 199 -0.64 2.31 -10.61
N PRO A 200 -1.86 2.81 -10.91
CA PRO A 200 -2.03 3.98 -11.77
C PRO A 200 -1.34 5.24 -11.24
N VAL A 201 -1.32 5.45 -9.92
CA VAL A 201 -0.66 6.60 -9.30
C VAL A 201 0.86 6.47 -9.40
N TRP A 202 1.41 5.26 -9.20
CA TRP A 202 2.84 5.01 -9.40
C TRP A 202 3.27 5.16 -10.86
N ILE A 203 2.42 4.81 -11.83
CA ILE A 203 2.68 5.07 -13.25
C ILE A 203 2.79 6.58 -13.51
N ILE A 204 1.84 7.37 -12.99
CA ILE A 204 1.85 8.84 -13.10
C ILE A 204 3.13 9.44 -12.49
N LEU A 205 3.46 9.04 -11.25
CA LEU A 205 4.67 9.51 -10.57
C LEU A 205 5.94 9.04 -11.27
N GLY A 206 5.95 7.83 -11.83
CA GLY A 206 7.06 7.29 -12.61
C GLY A 206 7.31 8.11 -13.89
N GLN A 207 6.26 8.48 -14.61
CA GLN A 207 6.37 9.38 -15.77
C GLN A 207 6.93 10.75 -15.36
N SER A 208 6.39 11.35 -14.28
CA SER A 208 6.90 12.62 -13.74
C SER A 208 8.37 12.53 -13.35
N ALA A 209 8.78 11.46 -12.67
CA ALA A 209 10.15 11.22 -12.27
C ALA A 209 11.08 11.09 -13.49
N GLY A 210 10.68 10.33 -14.52
CA GLY A 210 11.47 10.18 -15.75
C GLY A 210 11.71 11.51 -16.47
N GLN A 211 10.66 12.33 -16.61
CA GLN A 211 10.78 13.66 -17.22
C GLN A 211 11.64 14.61 -16.37
N ALA A 212 11.47 14.58 -15.04
CA ALA A 212 12.26 15.37 -14.11
C ALA A 212 13.76 15.01 -14.16
N ALA A 213 14.08 13.72 -14.23
CA ALA A 213 15.46 13.25 -14.37
C ALA A 213 16.10 13.76 -15.67
N ALA A 214 15.39 13.62 -16.80
CA ALA A 214 15.88 14.11 -18.08
C ALA A 214 16.06 15.64 -18.09
N GLN A 215 15.16 16.38 -17.46
CA GLN A 215 15.27 17.84 -17.31
C GLN A 215 16.46 18.24 -16.43
N SER A 216 16.62 17.62 -15.26
CA SER A 216 17.74 17.85 -14.34
C SER A 216 19.09 17.66 -15.04
N LEU A 217 19.24 16.63 -15.87
CA LEU A 217 20.46 16.39 -16.65
C LEU A 217 20.72 17.49 -17.69
N ARG A 218 19.68 17.99 -18.38
CA ARG A 218 19.81 19.09 -19.36
C ARG A 218 20.17 20.41 -18.69
N GLU A 219 19.52 20.70 -17.55
CA GLU A 219 19.73 21.92 -16.78
C GLU A 219 21.01 21.89 -15.94
N LYS A 220 21.61 20.70 -15.74
CA LYS A 220 22.77 20.45 -14.87
C LYS A 220 22.55 20.94 -13.43
N VAL A 221 21.35 20.73 -12.91
CA VAL A 221 20.95 21.08 -11.54
C VAL A 221 20.52 19.83 -10.78
N PRO A 222 20.63 19.81 -9.43
CA PRO A 222 19.98 18.79 -8.60
C PRO A 222 18.51 18.61 -8.95
N VAL A 223 17.97 17.41 -8.76
CA VAL A 223 16.57 17.11 -9.10
C VAL A 223 15.59 18.03 -8.36
N GLN A 224 15.93 18.48 -7.15
CA GLN A 224 15.14 19.41 -6.36
C GLN A 224 15.06 20.83 -6.96
N ASN A 225 16.03 21.20 -7.80
CA ASN A 225 16.22 22.56 -8.31
C ASN A 225 15.74 22.74 -9.75
N ILE A 226 15.11 21.72 -10.34
CA ILE A 226 14.54 21.86 -11.68
C ILE A 226 13.43 22.91 -11.70
N ASN A 227 13.22 23.53 -12.86
CA ASN A 227 12.05 24.36 -13.05
C ASN A 227 10.78 23.49 -13.18
N VAL A 228 10.01 23.34 -12.10
CA VAL A 228 8.77 22.52 -12.09
C VAL A 228 7.74 23.02 -13.10
N GLY A 229 7.69 24.32 -13.40
CA GLY A 229 6.79 24.86 -14.44
C GLY A 229 7.14 24.33 -15.83
N ASN A 230 8.42 24.15 -16.14
CA ASN A 230 8.84 23.50 -17.39
C ASN A 230 8.49 22.01 -17.41
N LEU A 231 8.68 21.31 -16.28
CA LEU A 231 8.26 19.92 -16.12
C LEU A 231 6.76 19.77 -16.37
N GLN A 232 5.94 20.60 -15.73
CA GLN A 232 4.48 20.60 -15.88
C GLN A 232 4.05 20.82 -17.33
N LYS A 233 4.70 21.74 -18.07
CA LYS A 233 4.43 21.92 -19.51
C LYS A 233 4.70 20.64 -20.29
N THR A 234 5.81 19.94 -20.03
CA THR A 234 6.11 18.66 -20.66
C THR A 234 5.08 17.58 -20.31
N LEU A 235 4.68 17.48 -19.04
CA LEU A 235 3.68 16.49 -18.60
C LEU A 235 2.30 16.74 -19.23
N VAL A 236 1.85 18.00 -19.27
CA VAL A 236 0.58 18.37 -19.91
C VAL A 236 0.61 18.12 -21.42
N ALA A 237 1.74 18.40 -22.08
CA ALA A 237 1.92 18.08 -23.50
C ALA A 237 1.88 16.55 -23.78
N GLN A 238 2.16 15.73 -22.77
CA GLN A 238 2.03 14.27 -22.79
C GLN A 238 0.69 13.79 -22.21
N GLU A 239 -0.30 14.68 -22.16
CA GLU A 239 -1.68 14.39 -21.73
C GLU A 239 -1.85 13.99 -20.25
N GLN A 240 -0.79 14.10 -19.43
CA GLN A 240 -0.86 13.84 -18.00
C GLN A 240 -1.66 14.94 -17.29
N LYS A 241 -2.67 14.55 -16.51
CA LYS A 241 -3.47 15.47 -15.70
C LYS A 241 -2.71 15.86 -14.44
N ILE A 242 -2.53 17.17 -14.23
CA ILE A 242 -1.85 17.74 -13.06
C ILE A 242 -2.75 18.65 -12.21
N SER A 243 -3.97 18.95 -12.67
CA SER A 243 -4.95 19.74 -11.96
C SER A 243 -6.36 19.18 -12.18
N TRP A 244 -7.20 19.35 -11.16
CA TRP A 244 -8.58 18.89 -11.16
C TRP A 244 -9.52 20.09 -11.07
N SER A 245 -10.57 20.12 -11.89
CA SER A 245 -11.53 21.24 -11.96
C SER A 245 -12.96 20.86 -11.57
N GLY A 246 -13.18 19.69 -10.96
CA GLY A 246 -14.47 19.29 -10.39
C GLY A 246 -15.59 19.05 -11.40
N LYS A 247 -15.36 18.25 -12.44
CA LYS A 247 -16.40 17.85 -13.41
C LYS A 247 -16.48 16.34 -13.57
#